data_AF-A0AAX2A3L3-F1
#
_entry.id   AF-A0AAX2A3L3-F1
#
_cell.length_a   1.000
_cell.length_b   1.000
_cell.length_c   1.000
_cell.angle_alpha   90.00
_cell.angle_beta   90.00
_cell.angle_gamma   90.00
#
_symmetry.space_group_name_H-M   'P 1'
#
loop_
_entity.id
_entity.type
_entity.pdbx_description
1 polymer ?
#
loop_
_entity_poly.entity_id
_entity_poly.type
_entity_poly.pdbx_seq_one_letter_code
_entity_poly.pdbx_strand_id
1 'polypeptide(L)'
;LAGHIFKTGETVTVTSADGTEVEFTQNGSKDATFTFTADSDSIIEADATKDITATVVSDNGITENPVVNAGTLTVQDSTDTTTVTVGTATVNEDATTAIVKVTLAGHIFKTGETVTVTLADGTEVEFTQNGSKDATFTFTADSDS
;
A
#
# COMPACT_ATOMS: atom_id res chain seq x y z
N LEU A 1 22.50 19.17 -15.81
CA LEU A 1 23.19 18.97 -17.10
C LEU A 1 24.63 19.49 -17.02
N ALA A 2 25.61 18.69 -17.47
CA ALA A 2 27.01 19.08 -17.57
C ALA A 2 27.56 18.72 -18.97
N GLY A 3 28.43 19.56 -19.53
CA GLY A 3 29.10 19.32 -20.82
C GLY A 3 28.35 19.84 -22.06
N HIS A 4 27.10 20.31 -21.94
CA HIS A 4 26.35 20.87 -23.06
C HIS A 4 26.75 22.34 -23.34
N ILE A 5 26.85 22.73 -24.60
CA ILE A 5 27.11 24.14 -24.98
C ILE A 5 25.78 24.76 -25.41
N PHE A 6 25.22 25.60 -24.55
CA PHE A 6 23.96 26.32 -24.84
C PHE A 6 24.16 27.44 -25.85
N LYS A 7 23.33 27.46 -26.89
CA LYS A 7 23.18 28.60 -27.81
C LYS A 7 22.19 29.62 -27.25
N THR A 8 22.29 30.85 -27.73
CA THR A 8 21.32 31.91 -27.37
C THR A 8 19.90 31.50 -27.74
N GLY A 9 19.03 31.41 -26.73
CA GLY A 9 17.62 31.01 -26.89
C GLY A 9 17.36 29.51 -26.92
N GLU A 10 18.39 28.66 -26.74
CA GLU A 10 18.24 27.20 -26.67
C GLU A 10 17.68 26.75 -25.32
N THR A 11 16.77 25.78 -25.36
CA THR A 11 16.26 25.07 -24.19
C THR A 11 16.57 23.58 -24.31
N VAL A 12 17.09 23.00 -23.23
CA VAL A 12 17.27 21.56 -23.10
C VAL A 12 16.28 21.02 -22.09
N THR A 13 15.46 20.07 -22.52
CA THR A 13 14.45 19.43 -21.68
C THR A 13 14.95 18.05 -21.26
N VAL A 14 14.91 17.81 -19.95
CA VAL A 14 15.16 16.50 -19.35
C VAL A 14 13.81 15.95 -18.90
N THR A 15 13.39 14.83 -19.48
CA THR A 15 12.13 14.16 -19.15
C THR A 15 12.44 12.91 -18.35
N SER A 16 11.86 12.82 -17.15
CA SER A 16 11.94 11.66 -16.25
C SER A 16 10.99 10.55 -16.69
N ALA A 17 11.15 9.34 -16.15
CA ALA A 17 10.34 8.17 -16.49
C ALA A 17 8.83 8.32 -16.19
N ASP A 18 8.46 9.20 -15.26
CA ASP A 18 7.07 9.57 -14.93
C ASP A 18 6.51 10.69 -15.81
N GLY A 19 7.31 11.20 -16.76
CA GLY A 19 6.95 12.33 -17.60
C GLY A 19 7.21 13.70 -16.97
N THR A 20 7.81 13.77 -15.78
CA THR A 20 8.23 15.05 -15.19
C THR A 20 9.32 15.69 -16.05
N GLU A 21 9.13 16.95 -16.45
CA GLU A 21 10.06 17.69 -17.30
C GLU A 21 10.83 18.75 -16.53
N VAL A 22 12.12 18.87 -16.84
CA VAL A 22 13.02 19.88 -16.29
C VAL A 22 13.72 20.60 -17.43
N GLU A 23 13.48 21.89 -17.54
CA GLU A 23 14.09 22.74 -18.58
C GLU A 23 15.38 23.40 -18.08
N PHE A 24 16.41 23.36 -18.93
CA PHE A 24 17.68 24.03 -18.75
C PHE A 24 17.90 25.04 -19.88
N THR A 25 18.34 26.24 -19.53
CA THR A 25 18.82 27.27 -20.47
C THR A 25 20.32 27.56 -20.29
N GLN A 26 20.95 26.88 -19.33
CA GLN A 26 22.37 26.92 -19.03
C GLN A 26 22.78 25.65 -18.26
N ASN A 27 24.08 25.33 -18.24
CA ASN A 27 24.61 24.21 -17.45
C ASN A 27 24.38 24.44 -15.95
N GLY A 28 24.15 23.35 -15.21
CA GLY A 28 23.89 23.38 -13.78
C GLY A 28 23.08 22.20 -13.29
N SER A 29 22.74 22.22 -12.00
CA SER A 29 21.83 21.27 -11.37
C SER A 29 20.47 21.92 -11.13
N LYS A 30 19.40 21.13 -11.26
CA LYS A 30 18.04 21.51 -10.89
C LYS A 30 17.40 20.34 -10.16
N ASP A 31 16.62 20.65 -9.14
CA ASP A 31 15.81 19.66 -8.44
C ASP A 31 14.54 19.38 -9.26
N ALA A 32 14.08 18.12 -9.19
CA ALA A 32 12.84 17.66 -9.80
C ALA A 32 12.11 16.78 -8.80
N THR A 33 10.79 16.90 -8.75
CA THR A 33 9.95 16.09 -7.86
C THR A 33 9.34 14.95 -8.65
N PHE A 34 9.62 13.72 -8.22
CA PHE A 34 9.05 12.50 -8.78
C PHE A 34 7.95 11.99 -7.84
N THR A 35 6.76 11.70 -8.36
CA THR A 35 5.66 11.18 -7.53
C THR A 35 5.47 9.69 -7.78
N PHE A 36 5.48 8.91 -6.71
CA PHE A 36 5.16 7.48 -6.74
C PHE A 36 3.99 7.21 -5.80
N THR A 37 3.14 6.28 -6.20
CA THR A 37 2.09 5.69 -5.34
C THR A 37 2.61 4.34 -4.87
N ALA A 38 2.69 4.15 -3.56
CA ALA A 38 2.73 2.80 -3.00
C ALA A 38 1.34 2.19 -3.20
N ASP A 39 1.29 0.90 -3.55
CA ASP A 39 0.08 0.14 -3.27
C ASP A 39 0.02 -0.01 -1.74
N SER A 40 -1.19 0.06 -1.22
CA SER A 40 -1.45 0.03 0.20
C SER A 40 -2.54 -1.01 0.40
N ASP A 41 -2.19 -2.28 0.24
CA ASP A 41 -3.03 -3.41 0.58
C ASP A 41 -2.73 -4.02 1.96
N SER A 42 -3.58 -4.96 2.39
CA SER A 42 -3.76 -5.33 3.80
C SER A 42 -3.31 -6.75 4.15
N ILE A 43 -2.74 -7.53 3.22
CA ILE A 43 -2.47 -8.96 3.50
C ILE A 43 -1.04 -9.41 3.26
N ILE A 44 -0.29 -8.86 2.29
CA ILE A 44 1.17 -8.99 2.09
C ILE A 44 1.48 -8.27 0.77
N GLU A 45 2.35 -7.25 0.78
CA GLU A 45 2.95 -6.75 -0.45
C GLU A 45 4.46 -7.03 -0.47
N ALA A 46 5.03 -7.18 -1.67
CA ALA A 46 6.48 -7.24 -1.81
C ALA A 46 7.02 -5.82 -1.94
N ASP A 47 8.21 -5.56 -1.38
CA ASP A 47 8.96 -4.34 -1.65
C ASP A 47 8.95 -4.03 -3.16
N ALA A 48 8.59 -2.79 -3.51
CA ALA A 48 8.58 -2.35 -4.90
C ALA A 48 9.87 -1.58 -5.20
N THR A 49 10.61 -2.01 -6.21
CA THR A 49 11.77 -1.28 -6.73
C THR A 49 11.46 -0.73 -8.11
N LYS A 50 11.78 0.55 -8.34
CA LYS A 50 11.64 1.19 -9.66
C LYS A 50 12.93 1.91 -10.06
N ASP A 51 13.27 1.77 -11.34
CA ASP A 51 14.36 2.52 -11.95
C ASP A 51 13.92 3.96 -12.21
N ILE A 52 14.77 4.91 -11.83
CA ILE A 52 14.62 6.33 -12.14
C ILE A 52 15.54 6.62 -13.32
N THR A 53 14.96 6.72 -14.51
CA THR A 53 15.66 7.05 -15.75
C THR A 53 15.22 8.41 -16.29
N ALA A 54 16.06 9.07 -17.09
CA ALA A 54 15.72 10.31 -17.76
C ALA A 54 16.28 10.36 -19.20
N THR A 55 15.61 11.11 -20.07
CA THR A 55 16.07 11.39 -21.44
C THR A 55 16.34 12.88 -21.61
N VAL A 56 17.36 13.22 -22.40
CA VAL A 56 17.76 14.62 -22.63
C VAL A 56 17.54 14.96 -24.10
N VAL A 57 16.81 16.04 -24.38
CA VAL A 57 16.54 16.54 -25.74
C VAL A 57 16.82 18.05 -25.79
N SER A 58 17.43 18.51 -26.88
CA SER A 58 17.65 19.94 -27.17
C SER A 58 16.76 20.37 -28.34
N ASP A 59 16.17 21.56 -28.23
CA ASP A 59 15.38 22.18 -29.31
C ASP A 59 16.25 22.87 -30.39
N ASN A 60 17.53 23.12 -30.10
CA ASN A 60 18.43 23.90 -30.97
C ASN A 60 19.93 23.57 -30.77
N GLY A 61 20.34 22.32 -30.96
CA GLY A 61 21.74 21.93 -30.78
C GLY A 61 22.04 20.49 -31.15
N ILE A 62 23.32 20.12 -31.15
CA ILE A 62 23.73 18.72 -31.10
C ILE A 62 23.92 18.41 -29.61
N THR A 63 23.13 17.49 -29.06
CA THR A 63 23.32 17.02 -27.68
C THR A 63 24.49 16.04 -27.69
N GLU A 64 25.70 16.51 -27.38
CA GLU A 64 26.89 15.66 -27.38
C GLU A 64 26.87 14.77 -26.13
N ASN A 65 26.51 13.50 -26.32
CA ASN A 65 26.59 12.40 -25.34
C ASN A 65 26.22 12.79 -23.90
N PRO A 66 24.96 13.20 -23.64
CA PRO A 66 24.54 13.52 -22.28
C PRO A 66 24.71 12.30 -21.38
N VAL A 67 25.44 12.48 -20.27
CA VAL A 67 25.55 11.47 -19.23
C VAL A 67 24.32 11.56 -18.34
N VAL A 68 23.47 10.54 -18.39
CA VAL A 68 22.35 10.36 -17.47
C VAL A 68 22.69 9.20 -16.54
N ASN A 69 22.80 9.48 -15.25
CA ASN A 69 22.96 8.46 -14.23
C ASN A 69 21.56 8.03 -13.76
N ALA A 70 21.22 6.76 -13.95
CA ALA A 70 19.99 6.21 -13.40
C ALA A 70 20.08 6.09 -11.88
N GLY A 71 18.97 6.38 -11.20
CA GLY A 71 18.80 6.12 -9.77
C GLY A 71 17.85 4.94 -9.54
N THR A 72 17.77 4.46 -8.31
CA THR A 72 16.81 3.43 -7.90
C THR A 72 16.01 3.94 -6.71
N LEU A 73 14.69 3.76 -6.74
CA LEU A 73 13.82 3.97 -5.60
C LEU A 73 13.32 2.61 -5.11
N THR A 74 13.48 2.36 -3.82
CA THR A 74 12.87 1.22 -3.14
C THR A 74 11.80 1.74 -2.19
N VAL A 75 10.57 1.28 -2.38
CA VAL A 75 9.46 1.47 -1.43
C VAL A 75 9.37 0.18 -0.64
N GLN A 76 9.62 0.26 0.67
CA GLN A 76 9.50 -0.88 1.57
C GLN A 76 8.03 -1.09 1.92
N ASP A 77 7.58 -2.32 1.83
CA ASP A 77 6.28 -2.71 2.38
C ASP A 77 6.38 -2.89 3.91
N SER A 78 5.38 -2.41 4.64
CA SER A 78 5.26 -2.69 6.07
C SER A 78 4.28 -3.81 6.28
N THR A 79 4.71 -4.92 6.90
CA THR A 79 3.82 -6.06 7.14
C THR A 79 2.70 -5.70 8.13
N ASP A 80 1.46 -5.68 7.65
CA ASP A 80 0.28 -5.56 8.51
C ASP A 80 -0.15 -6.92 9.06
N THR A 81 -0.45 -6.98 10.35
CA THR A 81 -0.88 -8.24 11.00
C THR A 81 -2.33 -8.15 11.43
N THR A 82 -3.20 -8.94 10.78
CA THR A 82 -4.60 -9.11 11.21
C THR A 82 -4.70 -10.18 12.30
N THR A 83 -5.28 -9.82 13.44
CA THR A 83 -5.55 -10.72 14.57
C THR A 83 -7.05 -10.86 14.79
N VAL A 84 -7.53 -12.10 14.86
CA VAL A 84 -8.90 -12.44 15.26
C VAL A 84 -8.89 -13.17 16.59
N THR A 85 -9.65 -12.67 17.55
CA THR A 85 -9.83 -13.30 18.87
C THR A 85 -11.31 -13.58 19.10
N VAL A 86 -11.65 -14.84 19.39
CA VAL A 86 -12.99 -15.22 19.88
C VAL A 86 -12.90 -15.40 21.39
N GLY A 87 -13.68 -14.61 22.12
CA GLY A 87 -13.72 -14.62 23.58
C GLY A 87 -14.34 -15.90 24.14
N THR A 88 -13.98 -16.20 25.39
CA THR A 88 -14.59 -17.29 26.16
C THR A 88 -16.00 -16.94 26.59
N ALA A 89 -16.90 -17.93 26.62
CA ALA A 89 -18.23 -17.81 27.18
C ALA A 89 -18.48 -18.92 28.21
N THR A 90 -19.31 -18.61 29.19
CA THR A 90 -19.77 -19.57 30.21
C THR A 90 -21.29 -19.62 30.16
N VAL A 91 -21.85 -20.82 30.21
CA VAL A 91 -23.27 -21.10 30.06
C VAL A 91 -23.68 -22.18 31.06
N ASN A 92 -24.98 -22.28 31.33
CA ASN A 92 -25.54 -23.39 32.10
C ASN A 92 -25.66 -24.66 31.24
N GLU A 93 -25.81 -25.81 31.87
CA GLU A 93 -25.89 -27.13 31.21
C GLU A 93 -27.09 -27.28 30.25
N ASP A 94 -28.14 -26.47 30.43
CA ASP A 94 -29.35 -26.45 29.60
C ASP A 94 -29.29 -25.42 28.47
N ALA A 95 -28.21 -24.63 28.40
CA ALA A 95 -28.05 -23.63 27.35
C ALA A 95 -27.74 -24.26 26.00
N THR A 96 -28.29 -23.67 24.95
CA THR A 96 -28.01 -24.05 23.54
C THR A 96 -27.27 -22.94 22.79
N THR A 97 -27.02 -21.82 23.46
CA THR A 97 -26.35 -20.65 22.89
C THR A 97 -25.44 -19.97 23.91
N ALA A 98 -24.39 -19.32 23.41
CA ALA A 98 -23.44 -18.54 24.17
C ALA A 98 -23.19 -17.21 23.46
N ILE A 99 -23.04 -16.12 24.22
CA ILE A 99 -22.56 -14.86 23.66
C ILE A 99 -21.03 -14.86 23.74
N VAL A 100 -20.37 -14.81 22.59
CA VAL A 100 -18.91 -14.68 22.48
C VAL A 100 -18.56 -13.31 21.91
N LYS A 101 -17.49 -12.70 22.44
CA LYS A 101 -16.96 -11.46 21.89
C LYS A 101 -15.93 -11.77 20.81
N VAL A 102 -16.23 -11.44 19.56
CA VAL A 102 -15.31 -11.55 18.43
C VAL A 102 -14.59 -10.22 18.26
N THR A 103 -13.26 -10.24 18.24
CA THR A 103 -12.44 -9.04 18.07
C THR A 103 -11.56 -9.17 16.84
N LEU A 104 -11.64 -8.19 15.96
CA LEU A 104 -10.75 -8.02 14.81
C LEU A 104 -9.84 -6.81 15.08
N ALA A 105 -8.53 -7.02 15.02
CA ALA A 105 -7.54 -5.98 15.26
C ALA A 105 -6.40 -6.04 14.23
N GLY A 106 -5.76 -4.90 13.98
CA GLY A 106 -4.59 -4.79 13.11
C GLY A 106 -4.88 -4.86 11.61
N HIS A 107 -6.14 -5.01 11.20
CA HIS A 107 -6.51 -5.00 9.79
C HIS A 107 -6.57 -3.57 9.25
N ILE A 108 -5.99 -3.32 8.07
CA ILE A 108 -6.18 -2.06 7.33
C ILE A 108 -7.38 -2.22 6.39
N PHE A 109 -8.43 -1.43 6.61
CA PHE A 109 -9.62 -1.49 5.76
C PHE A 109 -9.48 -0.58 4.55
N LYS A 110 -9.74 -1.12 3.35
CA LYS A 110 -9.97 -0.35 2.13
C LYS A 110 -11.39 0.22 2.12
N THR A 111 -11.59 1.28 1.35
CA THR A 111 -12.93 1.87 1.19
C THR A 111 -13.88 0.85 0.57
N GLY A 112 -14.98 0.54 1.27
CA GLY A 112 -15.98 -0.43 0.83
C GLY A 112 -15.64 -1.89 1.13
N GLU A 113 -14.56 -2.16 1.86
CA GLU A 113 -14.19 -3.51 2.29
C GLU A 113 -15.01 -3.96 3.51
N THR A 114 -15.42 -5.23 3.49
CA THR A 114 -16.02 -5.94 4.61
C THR A 114 -15.23 -7.20 4.88
N VAL A 115 -14.92 -7.44 6.15
CA VAL A 115 -14.22 -8.65 6.63
C VAL A 115 -15.22 -9.51 7.38
N THR A 116 -15.40 -10.75 6.93
CA THR A 116 -16.32 -11.70 7.55
C THR A 116 -15.54 -12.72 8.37
N VAL A 117 -15.80 -12.75 9.68
CA VAL A 117 -15.33 -13.82 10.57
C VAL A 117 -16.45 -14.85 10.72
N THR A 118 -16.21 -16.07 10.26
CA THR A 118 -17.16 -17.19 10.40
C THR A 118 -16.78 -18.04 11.62
N LEU A 119 -17.71 -18.16 12.57
CA LEU A 119 -17.59 -19.04 13.74
C LEU A 119 -17.81 -20.50 13.35
N ALA A 120 -17.44 -21.43 14.23
CA ALA A 120 -17.50 -22.86 13.95
C ALA A 120 -18.93 -23.39 13.71
N ASP A 121 -19.95 -22.71 14.22
CA ASP A 121 -21.36 -23.03 14.01
C ASP A 121 -21.94 -22.41 12.72
N GLY A 122 -21.10 -21.68 11.96
CA GLY A 122 -21.48 -20.96 10.75
C GLY A 122 -21.99 -19.54 11.00
N THR A 123 -22.04 -19.06 12.24
CA THR A 123 -22.40 -17.67 12.54
C THR A 123 -21.36 -16.72 11.95
N GLU A 124 -21.81 -15.72 11.19
CA GLU A 124 -20.94 -14.72 10.56
C GLU A 124 -20.93 -13.41 11.35
N VAL A 125 -19.73 -12.83 11.50
CA VAL A 125 -19.52 -11.53 12.12
C VAL A 125 -18.79 -10.63 11.14
N GLU A 126 -19.48 -9.61 10.64
CA GLU A 126 -18.94 -8.68 9.67
C GLU A 126 -18.30 -7.46 10.35
N PHE A 127 -17.11 -7.09 9.88
CA PHE A 127 -16.38 -5.90 10.29
C PHE A 127 -16.13 -5.00 9.07
N THR A 128 -16.37 -3.71 9.25
CA THR A 128 -15.97 -2.64 8.30
C THR A 128 -14.89 -1.74 8.90
N GLN A 129 -14.44 -2.07 10.12
CA GLN A 129 -13.37 -1.44 10.89
C GLN A 129 -12.92 -2.40 12.00
N ASN A 130 -11.70 -2.22 12.51
CA ASN A 130 -11.23 -2.93 13.69
C ASN A 130 -12.13 -2.65 14.90
N GLY A 131 -12.29 -3.65 15.76
CA GLY A 131 -13.10 -3.55 16.97
C GLY A 131 -13.58 -4.89 17.50
N SER A 132 -14.47 -4.85 18.48
CA SER A 132 -15.13 -6.02 19.04
C SER A 132 -16.62 -5.99 18.76
N LYS A 133 -17.21 -7.16 18.49
CA LYS A 133 -18.64 -7.39 18.34
C LYS A 133 -19.05 -8.63 19.11
N ASP A 134 -20.22 -8.58 19.74
CA ASP A 134 -20.82 -9.76 20.34
C ASP A 134 -21.50 -10.59 19.26
N ALA A 135 -21.36 -11.91 19.36
CA ALA A 135 -21.97 -12.87 18.45
C ALA A 135 -22.60 -14.00 19.25
N THR A 136 -23.74 -14.50 18.78
CA THR A 136 -24.41 -15.65 19.36
C THR A 136 -23.83 -16.91 18.73
N PHE A 137 -23.07 -17.68 19.50
CA PHE A 137 -22.58 -18.99 19.11
C PHE A 137 -23.58 -20.07 19.56
N THR A 138 -23.94 -20.96 18.66
CA THR A 138 -24.86 -22.07 18.89
C THR A 138 -24.08 -23.37 19.08
N PHE A 139 -24.53 -24.20 20.01
CA PHE A 139 -23.95 -25.51 20.28
C PHE A 139 -25.01 -26.48 20.79
N THR A 140 -24.71 -27.77 20.72
CA THR A 140 -25.53 -28.80 21.35
C THR A 140 -24.91 -29.14 22.69
N ALA A 141 -25.62 -28.87 23.79
CA ALA A 141 -25.23 -29.37 25.10
C ALA A 141 -25.50 -30.88 25.16
N ASP A 142 -24.53 -31.65 25.65
CA ASP A 142 -24.75 -33.03 26.02
C ASP A 142 -25.46 -33.03 27.38
N SER A 143 -26.75 -33.35 27.38
CA SER A 143 -27.50 -33.46 28.63
C SER A 143 -27.05 -34.71 29.36
N ASP A 144 -26.61 -34.59 30.61
CA ASP A 144 -26.27 -35.76 31.43
C ASP A 144 -27.52 -36.65 31.56
N SER A 145 -27.37 -37.94 31.22
CA SER A 145 -28.47 -38.91 31.17
C SER A 145 -28.74 -39.54 32.52
#